data_AF-A0A3D0QC51-F1
#
_entry.id   AF-A0A3D0QC51-F1
#
_cell.length_a   1.000
_cell.length_b   1.000
_cell.length_c   1.000
_cell.angle_alpha   90.00
_cell.angle_beta   90.00
_cell.angle_gamma   90.00
#
_symmetry.space_group_name_H-M   'P 1'
#
loop_
_entity.id
_entity.type
_entity.pdbx_description
1 polymer ?
#
loop_
_entity_poly.entity_id
_entity_poly.type
_entity_poly.pdbx_seq_one_letter_code
_entity_poly.pdbx_strand_id
1 'polypeptide(L)'
;MLNVRLTRAILLFFLILTVAGVTGCSVFGTVGGWFSQGYENTVAYFNAYYNAKNLFDEAEAEVLVAQFAAKGKTAQAGGVAAPAAAPKQKFAIVIDKCSNILAFSPKSNVVDDALFLIGKSFYYQEDYVKAERKFTELVAQYPNGGLALDGELWLLKTLYHLNRFDDATKVGQSLAEAATAAEENAIAADAFATLGDV
;
A
#
# COMPACT_ATOMS: atom_id res chain seq x y z
N MET A 1 44.53 13.95 -47.91
CA MET A 1 43.81 12.65 -47.84
C MET A 1 43.13 12.36 -46.49
N LEU A 2 43.56 12.98 -45.37
CA LEU A 2 43.00 12.72 -44.03
C LEU A 2 41.53 13.20 -43.86
N ASN A 3 41.19 14.38 -44.39
CA ASN A 3 39.85 14.96 -44.25
C ASN A 3 38.75 14.10 -44.90
N VAL A 4 39.01 13.52 -46.08
CA VAL A 4 38.02 12.70 -46.81
C VAL A 4 37.70 11.39 -46.08
N ARG A 5 38.70 10.80 -45.39
CA ARG A 5 38.49 9.58 -44.57
C ARG A 5 37.70 9.90 -43.30
N LEU A 6 37.94 11.07 -42.69
CA LEU A 6 37.20 11.53 -41.53
C LEU A 6 35.74 11.88 -41.87
N THR A 7 35.49 12.58 -42.98
CA THR A 7 34.12 12.88 -43.43
C THR A 7 33.34 11.61 -43.77
N ARG A 8 33.99 10.61 -44.39
CA ARG A 8 33.37 9.30 -44.64
C ARG A 8 33.07 8.54 -43.36
N ALA A 9 33.95 8.57 -42.37
CA ALA A 9 33.72 7.94 -41.07
C ALA A 9 32.55 8.61 -40.31
N ILE A 10 32.46 9.94 -40.36
CA ILE A 10 31.36 10.70 -39.74
C ILE A 10 30.04 10.41 -40.45
N LEU A 11 30.02 10.40 -41.79
CA LEU A 11 28.82 10.07 -42.55
C LEU A 11 28.38 8.61 -42.34
N LEU A 12 29.32 7.67 -42.23
CA LEU A 12 29.02 6.28 -41.90
C LEU A 12 28.50 6.14 -40.46
N PHE A 13 29.02 6.91 -39.51
CA PHE A 13 28.52 6.94 -38.13
C PHE A 13 27.08 7.46 -38.07
N PHE A 14 26.76 8.57 -38.76
CA PHE A 14 25.39 9.07 -38.86
C PHE A 14 24.47 8.12 -39.63
N LEU A 15 24.96 7.44 -40.67
CA LEU A 15 24.19 6.42 -41.41
C LEU A 15 23.89 5.18 -40.53
N ILE A 16 24.84 4.75 -39.69
CA ILE A 16 24.63 3.64 -38.75
C ILE A 16 23.64 4.07 -37.64
N LEU A 17 23.72 5.32 -37.18
CA LEU A 17 22.78 5.87 -36.19
C LEU A 17 21.34 5.93 -36.74
N THR A 18 21.18 6.28 -38.02
CA THR A 18 19.85 6.32 -38.67
C THR A 18 19.34 4.92 -39.00
N VAL A 19 20.19 3.96 -39.40
CA VAL A 19 19.79 2.57 -39.63
C VAL A 19 19.43 1.85 -38.32
N ALA A 20 20.13 2.15 -37.21
CA ALA A 20 19.76 1.67 -35.87
C ALA A 20 18.42 2.26 -35.37
N GLY A 21 18.00 3.42 -35.88
CA GLY A 21 16.72 4.05 -35.53
C GLY A 21 15.51 3.57 -36.33
N VAL A 22 15.70 2.88 -37.47
CA VAL A 22 14.61 2.55 -38.42
C VAL A 22 14.20 1.07 -38.40
N THR A 23 14.82 0.23 -37.57
CA THR A 23 14.26 -1.10 -37.22
C THR A 23 13.22 -0.98 -36.08
N GLY A 24 12.31 -0.01 -36.24
CA GLY A 24 11.44 0.54 -35.20
C GLY A 24 10.03 -0.03 -35.19
N CYS A 25 9.88 -1.33 -34.88
CA CYS A 25 8.57 -1.84 -34.45
C CYS A 25 8.61 -2.64 -33.14
N SER A 26 9.73 -3.27 -32.78
CA SER A 26 9.85 -4.00 -31.51
C SER A 26 10.64 -3.25 -30.44
N VAL A 27 11.61 -2.42 -30.83
CA VAL A 27 12.43 -1.62 -29.89
C VAL A 27 11.59 -0.55 -29.20
N PHE A 28 10.64 0.07 -29.89
CA PHE A 28 9.76 1.10 -29.31
C PHE A 28 8.68 0.53 -28.36
N GLY A 29 8.33 -0.76 -28.50
CA GLY A 29 7.40 -1.43 -27.59
C GLY A 29 8.05 -1.79 -26.26
N THR A 30 9.28 -2.30 -26.29
CA THR A 30 10.04 -2.69 -25.09
C THR A 30 10.70 -1.51 -24.39
N VAL A 31 11.26 -0.57 -25.16
CA VAL A 31 11.82 0.68 -24.63
C VAL A 31 10.71 1.71 -24.34
N GLY A 32 9.47 1.54 -24.81
CA GLY A 32 8.34 2.38 -24.41
C GLY A 32 7.81 2.00 -23.02
N GLY A 33 7.62 0.69 -22.79
CA GLY A 33 6.93 0.16 -21.61
C GLY A 33 7.61 0.43 -20.27
N TRP A 34 8.94 0.33 -20.18
CA TRP A 34 9.69 0.65 -18.96
C TRP A 34 9.69 2.15 -18.59
N PHE A 35 9.73 3.07 -19.57
CA PHE A 35 9.62 4.51 -19.31
C PHE A 35 8.19 4.90 -18.93
N SER A 36 7.17 4.32 -19.57
CA SER A 36 5.77 4.56 -19.19
C SER A 36 5.44 4.02 -17.81
N GLN A 37 5.89 2.81 -17.47
CA GLN A 37 5.67 2.22 -16.14
C GLN A 37 6.40 2.97 -15.03
N GLY A 38 7.65 3.39 -15.27
CA GLY A 38 8.42 4.20 -14.31
C GLY A 38 7.78 5.57 -14.06
N TYR A 39 7.21 6.18 -15.09
CA TYR A 39 6.43 7.42 -14.98
C TYR A 39 5.15 7.21 -14.17
N GLU A 40 4.36 6.16 -14.47
CA GLU A 40 3.13 5.83 -13.73
C GLU A 40 3.43 5.58 -12.23
N ASN A 41 4.51 4.88 -11.91
CA ASN A 41 4.94 4.65 -10.53
C ASN A 41 5.28 5.97 -9.80
N THR A 42 5.99 6.87 -10.46
CA THR A 42 6.38 8.16 -9.88
C THR A 42 5.16 9.05 -9.65
N VAL A 43 4.23 9.09 -10.60
CA VAL A 43 2.99 9.86 -10.52
C VAL A 43 2.09 9.32 -9.41
N ALA A 44 1.84 8.01 -9.38
CA ALA A 44 1.01 7.39 -8.35
C ALA A 44 1.62 7.59 -6.95
N TYR A 45 2.94 7.43 -6.82
CA TYR A 45 3.63 7.61 -5.56
C TYR A 45 3.56 9.05 -5.04
N PHE A 46 4.10 10.03 -5.79
CA PHE A 46 4.26 11.39 -5.28
C PHE A 46 2.97 12.21 -5.31
N ASN A 47 2.10 12.00 -6.30
CA ASN A 47 0.88 12.81 -6.39
C ASN A 47 -0.22 12.30 -5.46
N ALA A 48 -0.30 10.99 -5.24
CA ALA A 48 -1.39 10.38 -4.48
C ALA A 48 -0.90 9.68 -3.21
N TYR A 49 -0.04 8.68 -3.32
CA TYR A 49 0.27 7.78 -2.20
C TYR A 49 0.99 8.48 -1.04
N TYR A 50 2.06 9.21 -1.30
CA TYR A 50 2.85 9.90 -0.26
C TYR A 50 1.99 10.85 0.57
N ASN A 51 1.15 11.64 -0.09
CA ASN A 51 0.21 12.55 0.57
C ASN A 51 -0.86 11.79 1.38
N ALA A 52 -1.36 10.67 0.84
CA ALA A 52 -2.32 9.82 1.53
C ALA A 52 -1.71 9.16 2.78
N LYS A 53 -0.46 8.67 2.68
CA LYS A 53 0.27 8.04 3.78
C LYS A 53 0.54 9.01 4.91
N ASN A 54 1.03 10.21 4.61
CA ASN A 54 1.26 11.23 5.64
C ASN A 54 -0.04 11.61 6.37
N LEU A 55 -1.13 11.78 5.60
CA LEU A 55 -2.44 12.09 6.18
C LEU A 55 -2.99 10.93 7.02
N PHE A 56 -2.74 9.70 6.59
CA PHE A 56 -3.09 8.49 7.33
C PHE A 56 -2.35 8.46 8.67
N ASP A 57 -1.04 8.70 8.67
CA ASP A 57 -0.21 8.66 9.88
C ASP A 57 -0.64 9.72 10.90
N GLU A 58 -0.99 10.91 10.41
CA GLU A 58 -1.56 11.97 11.25
C GLU A 58 -2.90 11.54 11.87
N ALA A 59 -3.79 10.93 11.07
CA ALA A 59 -5.09 10.45 11.55
C ALA A 59 -4.95 9.29 12.56
N GLU A 60 -4.03 8.36 12.30
CA GLU A 60 -3.76 7.22 13.18
C GLU A 60 -3.17 7.70 14.52
N ALA A 61 -2.23 8.65 14.50
CA ALA A 61 -1.69 9.27 15.70
C ALA A 61 -2.77 9.94 16.54
N GLU A 62 -3.71 10.67 15.91
CA GLU A 62 -4.84 11.28 16.60
C GLU A 62 -5.77 10.24 17.25
N VAL A 63 -6.06 9.13 16.56
CA VAL A 63 -6.85 8.03 17.12
C VAL A 63 -6.14 7.42 18.32
N LEU A 64 -4.84 7.12 18.21
CA LEU A 64 -4.06 6.55 19.29
C LEU A 64 -4.02 7.48 20.51
N VAL A 65 -3.72 8.76 20.31
CA VAL A 65 -3.75 9.78 21.39
C VAL A 65 -5.12 9.84 22.05
N ALA A 66 -6.20 9.83 21.27
CA ALA A 66 -7.56 9.83 21.82
C ALA A 66 -7.85 8.56 22.64
N GLN A 67 -7.42 7.39 22.17
CA GLN A 67 -7.56 6.11 22.89
C GLN A 67 -6.75 6.09 24.19
N PHE A 68 -5.49 6.55 24.17
CA PHE A 68 -4.65 6.65 25.36
C PHE A 68 -5.22 7.66 26.36
N ALA A 69 -5.71 8.81 25.88
CA ALA A 69 -6.39 9.78 26.73
C ALA A 69 -7.68 9.20 27.34
N ALA A 70 -8.44 8.39 26.60
CA ALA A 70 -9.63 7.72 27.13
C ALA A 70 -9.28 6.67 28.20
N LYS A 71 -8.25 5.84 27.96
CA LYS A 71 -7.74 4.84 28.93
C LYS A 71 -7.09 5.49 30.16
N GLY A 72 -6.47 6.65 29.99
CA GLY A 72 -5.84 7.44 31.06
C GLY A 72 -6.80 8.38 31.79
N LYS A 73 -7.97 8.70 31.23
CA LYS A 73 -9.02 9.56 31.84
C LYS A 73 -9.81 8.90 32.98
N THR A 74 -9.42 7.70 33.43
CA THR A 74 -9.64 7.23 34.81
C THR A 74 -8.67 7.87 35.82
N ALA A 75 -7.75 8.74 35.41
CA ALA A 75 -6.87 9.53 36.26
C ALA A 75 -6.63 10.95 35.71
N GLN A 76 -7.42 11.92 36.19
CA GLN A 76 -7.20 13.39 36.14
C GLN A 76 -7.21 14.15 34.79
N ALA A 77 -8.23 15.01 34.67
CA ALA A 77 -8.25 16.40 34.20
C ALA A 77 -7.67 16.83 32.81
N GLY A 78 -8.52 17.48 32.02
CA GLY A 78 -8.18 18.81 31.47
C GLY A 78 -7.68 18.97 30.03
N GLY A 79 -7.61 17.91 29.21
CA GLY A 79 -7.19 18.05 27.79
C GLY A 79 -8.37 18.28 26.84
N VAL A 80 -8.30 19.35 26.02
CA VAL A 80 -9.17 19.58 24.85
C VAL A 80 -9.27 18.30 24.03
N ALA A 81 -10.46 17.70 24.01
CA ALA A 81 -10.71 16.55 23.16
C ALA A 81 -10.59 17.02 21.71
N ALA A 82 -9.67 16.42 20.94
CA ALA A 82 -9.76 16.50 19.49
C ALA A 82 -11.18 16.09 19.10
N PRO A 83 -11.88 16.85 18.24
CA PRO A 83 -13.25 16.53 17.89
C PRO A 83 -13.27 15.10 17.32
N ALA A 84 -14.11 14.23 17.88
CA ALA A 84 -14.19 12.81 17.51
C ALA A 84 -14.44 12.56 16.00
N ALA A 85 -14.83 13.59 15.25
CA ALA A 85 -15.02 13.58 13.80
C ALA A 85 -13.76 13.85 12.96
N ALA A 86 -12.71 14.48 13.52
CA ALA A 86 -11.54 14.89 12.74
C ALA A 86 -10.75 13.71 12.14
N PRO A 87 -10.47 12.62 12.87
CA PRO A 87 -9.75 11.47 12.30
C PRO A 87 -10.57 10.76 11.21
N LYS A 88 -11.90 10.62 11.40
CA LYS A 88 -12.78 9.95 10.42
C LYS A 88 -12.78 10.68 9.07
N GLN A 89 -12.74 12.02 9.07
CA GLN A 89 -12.64 12.81 7.84
C GLN A 89 -11.31 12.60 7.12
N LYS A 90 -10.18 12.54 7.84
CA LYS A 90 -8.87 12.28 7.25
C LYS A 90 -8.80 10.91 6.58
N PHE A 91 -9.32 9.87 7.23
CA PHE A 91 -9.43 8.54 6.64
C PHE A 91 -10.27 8.54 5.35
N ALA A 92 -11.35 9.34 5.27
CA ALA A 92 -12.13 9.44 4.04
C ALA A 92 -11.32 10.03 2.87
N ILE A 93 -10.46 11.02 3.15
CA ILE A 93 -9.56 11.60 2.15
C ILE A 93 -8.48 10.59 1.72
N VAL A 94 -7.95 9.81 2.67
CA VAL A 94 -7.00 8.72 2.36
C VAL A 94 -7.64 7.69 1.43
N ILE A 95 -8.87 7.26 1.74
CA ILE A 95 -9.63 6.33 0.92
C ILE A 95 -9.81 6.86 -0.50
N ASP A 96 -10.20 8.12 -0.67
CA ASP A 96 -10.38 8.75 -2.00
C ASP A 96 -9.07 8.77 -2.80
N LYS A 97 -7.97 9.25 -2.20
CA LYS A 97 -6.66 9.32 -2.85
C LYS A 97 -6.14 7.96 -3.26
N CYS A 98 -6.20 6.97 -2.37
CA CYS A 98 -5.77 5.61 -2.66
C CYS A 98 -6.69 4.93 -3.67
N SER A 99 -8.01 5.18 -3.65
CA SER A 99 -8.94 4.63 -4.64
C SER A 99 -8.63 5.13 -6.05
N ASN A 100 -8.18 6.39 -6.18
CA ASN A 100 -7.72 6.92 -7.46
C ASN A 100 -6.47 6.18 -7.99
N ILE A 101 -5.57 5.72 -7.11
CA ILE A 101 -4.42 4.88 -7.53
C ILE A 101 -4.94 3.56 -8.12
N LEU A 102 -5.90 2.91 -7.46
CA LEU A 102 -6.47 1.66 -7.96
C LEU A 102 -7.18 1.84 -9.31
N ALA A 103 -7.85 2.97 -9.51
CA ALA A 103 -8.61 3.25 -10.73
C ALA A 103 -7.73 3.66 -11.92
N PHE A 104 -6.72 4.50 -11.68
CA PHE A 104 -5.95 5.16 -12.75
C PHE A 104 -4.51 4.67 -12.87
N SER A 105 -4.00 3.93 -11.89
CA SER A 105 -2.63 3.38 -11.88
C SER A 105 -2.58 1.93 -11.36
N PRO A 106 -3.43 1.01 -11.87
CA PRO A 106 -3.59 -0.35 -11.32
C PRO A 106 -2.36 -1.26 -11.49
N LYS A 107 -1.39 -0.87 -12.31
CA LYS A 107 -0.12 -1.61 -12.49
C LYS A 107 1.02 -1.01 -11.66
N SER A 108 0.74 0.03 -10.89
CA SER A 108 1.76 0.71 -10.12
C SER A 108 2.27 -0.17 -8.98
N ASN A 109 3.52 0.04 -8.59
CA ASN A 109 4.14 -0.66 -7.46
C ASN A 109 3.65 -0.21 -6.09
N VAL A 110 2.68 0.72 -6.02
CA VAL A 110 2.05 1.20 -4.78
C VAL A 110 0.59 0.75 -4.64
N VAL A 111 0.16 -0.21 -5.46
CA VAL A 111 -1.24 -0.67 -5.47
C VAL A 111 -1.57 -1.49 -4.23
N ASP A 112 -0.65 -2.36 -3.81
CA ASP A 112 -0.73 -3.13 -2.57
C ASP A 112 -0.71 -2.20 -1.33
N ASP A 113 0.21 -1.25 -1.32
CA ASP A 113 0.28 -0.14 -0.36
C ASP A 113 -1.06 0.64 -0.26
N ALA A 114 -1.66 0.98 -1.40
CA ALA A 114 -2.93 1.68 -1.47
C ALA A 114 -4.09 0.84 -0.95
N LEU A 115 -4.16 -0.45 -1.32
CA LEU A 115 -5.14 -1.40 -0.79
C LEU A 115 -5.05 -1.50 0.74
N PHE A 116 -3.83 -1.59 1.25
CA PHE A 116 -3.57 -1.67 2.68
C PHE A 116 -4.04 -0.41 3.44
N LEU A 117 -3.69 0.78 2.95
CA LEU A 117 -4.15 2.03 3.57
C LEU A 117 -5.67 2.22 3.50
N ILE A 118 -6.32 1.83 2.40
CA ILE A 118 -7.79 1.85 2.30
C ILE A 118 -8.40 0.92 3.34
N GLY A 119 -7.90 -0.32 3.44
CA GLY A 119 -8.36 -1.31 4.42
C GLY A 119 -8.25 -0.78 5.85
N LYS A 120 -7.08 -0.27 6.24
CA LYS A 120 -6.87 0.33 7.57
C LYS A 120 -7.76 1.54 7.80
N SER A 121 -7.95 2.38 6.78
CA SER A 121 -8.82 3.56 6.88
C SER A 121 -10.28 3.16 7.14
N PHE A 122 -10.80 2.15 6.45
CA PHE A 122 -12.13 1.61 6.74
C PHE A 122 -12.21 0.99 8.13
N TYR A 123 -11.18 0.27 8.56
CA TYR A 123 -11.10 -0.30 9.90
C TYR A 123 -11.20 0.80 10.98
N TYR A 124 -10.44 1.88 10.87
CA TYR A 124 -10.49 3.00 11.82
C TYR A 124 -11.79 3.81 11.73
N GLN A 125 -12.50 3.74 10.60
CA GLN A 125 -13.86 4.26 10.48
C GLN A 125 -14.93 3.33 11.06
N GLU A 126 -14.54 2.14 11.53
CA GLU A 126 -15.41 1.05 12.03
C GLU A 126 -16.30 0.44 10.92
N ASP A 127 -15.95 0.67 9.65
CA ASP A 127 -16.57 0.02 8.49
C ASP A 127 -15.84 -1.29 8.17
N TYR A 128 -15.95 -2.25 9.10
CA TYR A 128 -15.22 -3.51 9.04
C TYR A 128 -15.56 -4.36 7.81
N VAL A 129 -16.78 -4.24 7.27
CA VAL A 129 -17.18 -4.96 6.05
C VAL A 129 -16.38 -4.47 4.84
N LYS A 130 -16.16 -3.15 4.70
CA LYS A 130 -15.32 -2.63 3.62
C LYS A 130 -13.84 -2.89 3.87
N ALA A 131 -13.41 -2.85 5.12
CA ALA A 131 -12.04 -3.20 5.50
C ALA A 131 -11.71 -4.64 5.10
N GLU A 132 -12.60 -5.60 5.44
CA GLU A 132 -12.45 -7.02 5.11
C GLU A 132 -12.23 -7.19 3.61
N ARG A 133 -13.11 -6.61 2.79
CA ARG A 133 -13.02 -6.69 1.33
C ARG A 133 -11.65 -6.24 0.80
N LYS A 134 -11.07 -5.19 1.39
CA LYS A 134 -9.79 -4.62 0.93
C LYS A 134 -8.59 -5.43 1.39
N PHE A 135 -8.61 -5.97 2.61
CA PHE A 135 -7.56 -6.88 3.07
C PHE A 135 -7.62 -8.23 2.35
N THR A 136 -8.81 -8.79 2.12
CA THR A 136 -8.96 -10.00 1.29
C THR A 136 -8.46 -9.77 -0.13
N GLU A 137 -8.74 -8.60 -0.73
CA GLU A 137 -8.23 -8.24 -2.05
C GLU A 137 -6.70 -8.16 -2.07
N LEU A 138 -6.09 -7.53 -1.06
CA LEU A 138 -4.64 -7.43 -0.90
C LEU A 138 -3.99 -8.82 -0.80
N VAL A 139 -4.45 -9.66 0.12
CA VAL A 139 -3.88 -11.00 0.35
C VAL A 139 -4.06 -11.91 -0.86
N ALA A 140 -5.21 -11.81 -1.55
CA ALA A 140 -5.47 -12.61 -2.74
C ALA A 140 -4.61 -12.21 -3.95
N GLN A 141 -4.37 -10.90 -4.13
CA GLN A 141 -3.59 -10.41 -5.29
C GLN A 141 -2.08 -10.42 -5.03
N TYR A 142 -1.66 -10.26 -3.77
CA TYR A 142 -0.26 -10.13 -3.37
C TYR A 142 0.14 -11.13 -2.26
N PRO A 143 -0.08 -12.45 -2.44
CA PRO A 143 0.15 -13.44 -1.39
C PRO A 143 1.61 -13.57 -0.95
N ASN A 144 2.56 -13.15 -1.79
CA ASN A 144 3.99 -13.12 -1.50
C ASN A 144 4.54 -11.69 -1.43
N GLY A 145 3.66 -10.68 -1.34
CA GLY A 145 4.04 -9.28 -1.24
C GLY A 145 4.58 -8.92 0.14
N GLY A 146 5.31 -7.81 0.24
CA GLY A 146 5.86 -7.34 1.52
C GLY A 146 4.78 -7.02 2.57
N LEU A 147 3.54 -6.79 2.14
CA LEU A 147 2.38 -6.53 3.01
C LEU A 147 1.46 -7.75 3.18
N ALA A 148 1.88 -8.95 2.76
CA ALA A 148 1.01 -10.13 2.83
C ALA A 148 0.65 -10.49 4.28
N LEU A 149 1.67 -10.63 5.15
CA LEU A 149 1.48 -10.96 6.56
C LEU A 149 0.76 -9.83 7.32
N ASP A 150 1.09 -8.57 7.05
CA ASP A 150 0.36 -7.42 7.59
C ASP A 150 -1.11 -7.44 7.14
N GLY A 151 -1.37 -7.65 5.86
CA GLY A 151 -2.71 -7.74 5.29
C GLY A 151 -3.55 -8.84 5.95
N GLU A 152 -2.97 -10.01 6.17
CA GLU A 152 -3.61 -11.11 6.91
C GLU A 152 -3.85 -10.75 8.39
N LEU A 153 -2.91 -10.08 9.05
CA LEU A 153 -3.08 -9.64 10.43
C LEU A 153 -4.24 -8.64 10.56
N TRP A 154 -4.34 -7.69 9.64
CA TRP A 154 -5.43 -6.74 9.63
C TRP A 154 -6.76 -7.38 9.22
N LEU A 155 -6.75 -8.39 8.34
CA LEU A 155 -7.93 -9.20 8.05
C LEU A 155 -8.40 -9.95 9.31
N LEU A 156 -7.49 -10.58 10.06
CA LEU A 156 -7.79 -11.24 11.33
C LEU A 156 -8.44 -10.27 12.33
N LYS A 157 -7.84 -9.10 12.57
CA LYS A 157 -8.39 -8.06 13.45
C LYS A 157 -9.78 -7.61 12.98
N THR A 158 -9.97 -7.49 11.67
CA THR A 158 -11.26 -7.12 11.08
C THR A 158 -12.33 -8.19 11.29
N LEU A 159 -12.00 -9.46 11.07
CA LEU A 159 -12.92 -10.60 11.27
C LEU A 159 -13.32 -10.73 12.74
N TYR A 160 -12.38 -10.50 13.66
CA TYR A 160 -12.66 -10.41 15.09
C TYR A 160 -13.71 -9.34 15.40
N HIS A 161 -13.54 -8.12 14.89
CA HIS A 161 -14.51 -7.03 15.10
C HIS A 161 -15.87 -7.26 14.42
N LEU A 162 -15.92 -8.09 13.37
CA LEU A 162 -17.16 -8.57 12.76
C LEU A 162 -17.84 -9.70 13.55
N ASN A 163 -17.25 -10.16 14.66
CA ASN A 163 -17.65 -11.36 15.41
C ASN A 163 -17.66 -12.64 14.55
N ARG A 164 -16.86 -12.68 13.47
CA ARG A 164 -16.70 -13.85 12.60
C ARG A 164 -15.57 -14.74 13.13
N PHE A 165 -15.76 -15.22 14.35
CA PHE A 165 -14.75 -15.94 15.13
C PHE A 165 -14.21 -17.18 14.43
N ASP A 166 -15.07 -18.00 13.82
CA ASP A 166 -14.63 -19.19 13.08
C ASP A 166 -13.67 -18.86 11.92
N ASP A 167 -13.89 -17.73 11.24
CA ASP A 167 -13.04 -17.28 10.14
C ASP A 167 -11.76 -16.63 10.67
N ALA A 168 -11.87 -15.85 11.75
CA ALA A 168 -10.73 -15.28 12.46
C ALA A 168 -9.79 -16.38 12.97
N THR A 169 -10.29 -17.46 13.56
CA THR A 169 -9.46 -18.59 14.02
C THR A 169 -8.69 -19.22 12.87
N LYS A 170 -9.33 -19.47 11.72
CA LYS A 170 -8.67 -20.05 10.56
C LYS A 170 -7.56 -19.16 10.01
N VAL A 171 -7.85 -17.87 9.80
CA VAL A 171 -6.87 -16.90 9.30
C VAL A 171 -5.73 -16.74 10.31
N GLY A 172 -6.04 -16.58 11.59
CA GLY A 172 -5.04 -16.35 12.63
C GLY A 172 -4.10 -17.54 12.85
N GLN A 173 -4.59 -18.78 12.76
CA GLN A 173 -3.73 -19.97 12.87
C GLN A 173 -2.73 -20.04 11.72
N SER A 174 -3.21 -19.90 10.47
CA SER A 174 -2.35 -19.86 9.28
C SER A 174 -1.32 -18.73 9.36
N LEU A 175 -1.75 -17.53 9.76
CA LEU A 175 -0.90 -16.36 9.93
C LEU A 175 0.17 -16.58 11.00
N ALA A 176 -0.20 -17.11 12.17
CA ALA A 176 0.74 -17.32 13.26
C ALA A 176 1.85 -18.31 12.90
N GLU A 177 1.49 -19.40 12.19
CA GLU A 177 2.46 -20.36 11.66
C GLU A 177 3.39 -19.72 10.64
N ALA A 178 2.84 -19.01 9.66
CA ALA A 178 3.60 -18.34 8.61
C ALA A 178 4.54 -17.24 9.17
N ALA A 179 4.04 -16.40 10.08
CA ALA A 179 4.81 -15.34 10.71
C ALA A 179 5.93 -15.90 11.61
N THR A 180 5.69 -17.00 12.34
CA THR A 180 6.72 -17.68 13.13
C THR A 180 7.81 -18.24 12.23
N ALA A 181 7.44 -18.88 11.11
CA ALA A 181 8.40 -19.42 10.15
C ALA A 181 9.23 -18.32 9.46
N ALA A 182 8.65 -17.13 9.26
CA ALA A 182 9.32 -15.97 8.70
C ALA A 182 10.10 -15.12 9.73
N GLU A 183 10.14 -15.54 11.00
CA GLU A 183 10.75 -14.79 12.12
C GLU A 183 10.12 -13.40 12.38
N GLU A 184 8.89 -13.18 11.91
CA GLU A 184 8.10 -11.97 12.13
C GLU A 184 7.42 -12.00 13.50
N ASN A 185 8.24 -11.98 14.56
CA ASN A 185 7.81 -12.20 15.94
C ASN A 185 6.70 -11.25 16.41
N ALA A 186 6.69 -10.00 15.94
CA ALA A 186 5.65 -9.03 16.28
C ALA A 186 4.28 -9.44 15.71
N ILE A 187 4.24 -9.85 14.45
CA ILE A 187 3.01 -10.31 13.78
C ILE A 187 2.53 -11.61 14.41
N ALA A 188 3.43 -12.55 14.70
CA ALA A 188 3.09 -13.79 15.36
C ALA A 188 2.48 -13.53 16.75
N ALA A 189 3.07 -12.64 17.55
CA ALA A 189 2.56 -12.26 18.86
C ALA A 189 1.16 -11.62 18.78
N ASP A 190 0.95 -10.67 17.86
CA ASP A 190 -0.35 -10.04 17.63
C ASP A 190 -1.42 -11.06 17.20
N ALA A 191 -1.04 -12.02 16.34
CA ALA A 191 -1.93 -13.08 15.89
C ALA A 191 -2.35 -13.99 17.05
N PHE A 192 -1.39 -14.46 17.86
CA PHE A 192 -1.68 -15.29 19.04
C PHE A 192 -2.52 -14.55 20.08
N ALA A 193 -2.25 -13.26 20.31
CA ALA A 193 -3.05 -12.44 21.22
C ALA A 193 -4.51 -12.36 20.74
N THR A 194 -4.72 -12.06 19.46
CA THR A 194 -6.07 -11.97 18.88
C THR A 194 -6.79 -13.31 18.93
N LEU A 195 -6.09 -14.43 18.66
CA LEU A 195 -6.66 -15.77 18.76
C LEU A 195 -7.06 -16.16 20.19
N GLY A 196 -6.40 -15.62 21.21
CA GLY A 196 -6.75 -15.85 22.60
C GLY A 196 -8.03 -15.13 23.05
N ASP A 197 -8.42 -14.07 22.32
CA ASP A 197 -9.63 -13.28 22.57
C ASP A 197 -10.87 -13.82 21.83
N VAL A 198 -10.67 -14.72 20.85
CA VAL A 198 -11.71 -15.38 20.04
C VAL A 198 -12.23 -16.64 20.75
#